data_AF-A0A1Q8ABH2-F1
#
_entry.id   AF-A0A1Q8ABH2-F1
#
_cell.length_a   1.000
_cell.length_b   1.000
_cell.length_c   1.000
_cell.angle_alpha   90.00
_cell.angle_beta   90.00
_cell.angle_gamma   90.00
#
_symmetry.space_group_name_H-M   'P 1'
#
loop_
_entity.id
_entity.type
_entity.pdbx_description
1 polymer ?
#
loop_
_entity_poly.entity_id
_entity_poly.type
_entity_poly.pdbx_seq_one_letter_code
_entity_poly.pdbx_strand_id
1 'polypeptide(L)' 'MSLAIIEILEKKGALNDLDLLKELNSNFGEVSFRELNSSLMKMEIGGVVWVSRLTKGKRQVELTGKSQ' A
#
# COMPACT_ATOMS: atom_id res chain seq x y z
N MET A 1 -9.63 5.50 2.23
CA MET A 1 -8.60 4.45 2.08
C MET A 1 -7.36 4.96 1.37
N SER A 2 -7.45 5.55 0.18
CA SER A 2 -6.27 6.03 -0.58
C SER A 2 -5.39 7.01 0.21
N LEU A 3 -5.99 7.99 0.90
CA LEU A 3 -5.25 8.95 1.74
C LEU A 3 -4.45 8.25 2.86
N ALA A 4 -5.06 7.30 3.57
CA ALA A 4 -4.38 6.55 4.62
C ALA A 4 -3.19 5.73 4.08
N ILE A 5 -3.33 5.12 2.90
CA ILE A 5 -2.24 4.40 2.22
C ILE A 5 -1.10 5.36 1.88
N ILE A 6 -1.41 6.54 1.33
CA ILE A 6 -0.41 7.56 1.01
C ILE A 6 0.31 8.00 2.28
N GLU A 7 -0.42 8.36 3.34
CA GLU A 7 0.18 8.82 4.59
C GLU A 7 1.14 7.79 5.21
N ILE A 8 0.77 6.50 5.19
CA ILE A 8 1.64 5.44 5.70
C ILE A 8 2.90 5.32 4.85
N LEU A 9 2.75 5.23 3.52
CA LEU A 9 3.89 5.07 2.61
C LEU A 9 4.76 6.34 2.56
N GLU A 10 4.19 7.52 2.80
CA GLU A 10 4.96 8.75 2.89
C GLU A 10 5.88 8.76 4.10
N LYS A 11 5.41 8.24 5.24
CA LYS A 11 6.14 8.19 6.51
C LYS A 11 7.12 7.02 6.59
N LYS A 12 6.72 5.84 6.10
CA LYS A 12 7.49 4.59 6.26
C LYS A 12 8.26 4.16 5.01
N GLY A 13 7.98 4.78 3.85
CA GLY A 13 8.53 4.36 2.57
C GLY A 13 7.84 3.11 2.04
N ALA A 14 8.56 2.35 1.21
CA ALA A 14 8.04 1.12 0.62
C ALA A 14 7.74 0.06 1.69
N LEU A 15 6.56 -0.56 1.61
CA LEU A 15 6.13 -1.62 2.53
C LEU A 15 5.63 -2.82 1.75
N ASN A 16 5.69 -4.00 2.35
CA ASN A 16 4.93 -5.12 1.79
C ASN A 16 3.44 -4.99 2.13
N ASP A 17 2.60 -5.63 1.32
CA ASP A 17 1.15 -5.61 1.43
C ASP A 17 0.60 -6.11 2.79
N LEU A 18 1.28 -7.05 3.45
CA LEU A 18 0.91 -7.51 4.78
C LEU A 18 1.19 -6.45 5.85
N ASP A 19 2.37 -5.83 5.79
CA ASP A 19 2.76 -4.81 6.77
C ASP A 19 1.97 -3.52 6.55
N LEU A 20 1.71 -3.14 5.29
CA LEU A 20 0.79 -2.05 4.98
C LEU A 20 -0.61 -2.29 5.56
N LEU A 21 -1.13 -3.52 5.49
CA LEU A 21 -2.42 -3.84 6.10
C LEU A 21 -2.38 -3.71 7.63
N LYS A 22 -1.32 -4.18 8.28
CA LYS A 22 -1.16 -4.04 9.74
C LYS A 22 -1.14 -2.57 10.15
N GLU A 23 -0.44 -1.73 9.41
CA GLU A 23 -0.39 -0.28 9.66
C GLU A 23 -1.75 0.37 9.47
N LEU A 24 -2.50 -0.01 8.44
CA LEU A 24 -3.87 0.46 8.24
C LEU A 24 -4.77 0.06 9.41
N ASN A 25 -4.70 -1.19 9.83
CA ASN A 25 -5.48 -1.70 10.96
C ASN A 25 -5.16 -0.98 12.28
N SER A 26 -3.89 -0.67 12.49
CA SER A 26 -3.42 -0.04 13.73
C SER A 26 -3.78 1.44 13.82
N ASN A 27 -3.81 2.15 12.69
CA ASN A 27 -3.95 3.61 12.67
C ASN A 27 -5.33 4.10 12.19
N PHE A 28 -6.05 3.30 11.40
CA PHE A 28 -7.27 3.72 10.68
C PHE A 28 -8.47 2.79 10.86
N GLY A 29 -8.35 1.72 11.66
CA GLY A 29 -9.42 0.75 11.94
C GLY A 29 -9.34 -0.52 11.08
N GLU A 30 -10.21 -1.49 11.33
CA GLU A 30 -10.17 -2.79 10.61
C GLU A 30 -10.42 -2.64 9.11
N VAL A 31 -9.43 -3.07 8.34
CA VAL A 31 -9.40 -3.13 6.89
C VAL A 31 -9.20 -4.59 6.48
N SER A 32 -10.02 -5.05 5.55
CA SER A 32 -9.84 -6.37 4.95
C SER A 32 -8.77 -6.35 3.84
N PHE A 33 -8.12 -7.49 3.61
CA PHE A 33 -7.23 -7.66 2.46
C PHE A 33 -7.91 -7.34 1.12
N ARG A 34 -9.22 -7.61 0.99
CA ARG A 34 -9.99 -7.35 -0.24
C ARG A 34 -10.12 -5.86 -0.51
N GLU A 35 -10.38 -5.06 0.52
CA GLU A 35 -10.48 -3.61 0.42
C GLU A 35 -9.12 -2.97 0.12
N LEU A 36 -8.06 -3.45 0.79
CA LEU A 36 -6.69 -3.03 0.49
C LEU A 36 -6.35 -3.33 -0.98
N ASN A 37 -6.57 -4.57 -1.44
CA ASN A 37 -6.29 -4.96 -2.82
C ASN A 37 -7.07 -4.11 -3.84
N SER A 38 -8.36 -3.87 -3.60
CA SER A 38 -9.19 -3.06 -4.50
C SER A 38 -8.72 -1.60 -4.54
N SER A 39 -8.21 -1.08 -3.42
CA SER A 39 -7.67 0.28 -3.33
C SER A 39 -6.33 0.39 -4.02
N LEU A 40 -5.42 -0.56 -3.77
CA LEU A 40 -4.11 -0.62 -4.43
C LEU A 40 -4.26 -0.72 -5.95
N MET A 41 -5.16 -1.57 -6.46
CA MET A 41 -5.42 -1.70 -7.89
C MET A 41 -5.85 -0.35 -8.51
N LYS A 42 -6.77 0.38 -7.87
CA LYS A 42 -7.23 1.69 -8.35
C LYS A 42 -6.11 2.73 -8.32
N MET A 43 -5.31 2.73 -7.27
CA MET A 43 -4.18 3.67 -7.11
C MET A 43 -3.03 3.37 -8.07
N GLU A 44 -2.78 2.10 -8.37
CA GLU A 44 -1.79 1.65 -9.35
C GLU A 44 -2.21 2.06 -10.77
N ILE A 45 -3.47 1.83 -11.15
CA ILE A 45 -4.03 2.31 -12.43
C ILE A 45 -3.94 3.84 -12.52
N GLY A 46 -4.18 4.53 -11.40
CA GLY A 46 -4.05 5.99 -11.30
C GLY A 46 -2.61 6.50 -11.26
N GLY A 47 -1.60 5.62 -11.27
CA GLY A 47 -0.19 5.99 -11.25
C GLY A 47 0.27 6.61 -9.93
N VAL A 48 -0.39 6.33 -8.80
CA VAL A 48 -0.06 6.86 -7.46
C VAL A 48 0.86 5.92 -6.68
N VAL A 49 0.69 4.61 -6.88
CA VAL A 49 1.54 3.59 -6.26
C VAL A 49 2.08 2.65 -7.32
N TRP A 50 3.25 2.10 -7.05
CA TRP A 50 3.83 0.99 -7.78
C TRP A 50 3.73 -0.27 -6.92
N VAL A 51 3.19 -1.36 -7.49
CA VAL A 51 3.08 -2.65 -6.80
C VAL A 51 3.95 -3.68 -7.50
N SER A 52 5.06 -4.08 -6.87
CA SER A 52 5.98 -5.08 -7.41
C SER A 52 5.90 -6.39 -6.65
N ARG A 53 6.24 -7.51 -7.31
CA ARG A 53 6.37 -8.80 -6.63
C ARG A 53 7.71 -8.88 -5.93
N LEU A 54 7.71 -9.19 -4.64
CA LEU A 54 8.91 -9.52 -3.87
C LEU A 54 9.22 -11.02 -3.99
N THR A 55 8.26 -11.85 -3.58
CA THR A 55 8.33 -13.32 -3.64
C THR A 55 6.91 -13.88 -3.83
N LYS A 56 6.75 -15.21 -3.95
CA LYS A 56 5.43 -15.83 -4.12
C LYS A 56 4.51 -15.45 -2.96
N GLY A 57 3.46 -14.69 -3.26
CA GLY A 57 2.45 -14.26 -2.28
C GLY A 57 2.82 -13.01 -1.46
N LYS A 58 3.94 -12.33 -1.76
CA LYS A 58 4.32 -11.06 -1.13
C LYS A 58 4.55 -9.98 -2.18
N ARG A 59 3.93 -8.82 -1.99
CA ARG A 59 4.04 -7.66 -2.89
C ARG A 59 4.64 -6.49 -2.13
N GLN A 60 5.54 -5.76 -2.76
CA GLN A 60 6.01 -4.45 -2.30
C GLN A 60 5.11 -3.38 -2.89
N VAL A 61 4.78 -2.38 -2.08
CA VAL A 61 3.97 -1.22 -2.43
C VAL A 61 4.77 0.02 -2.08
N GLU A 62 4.90 0.93 -3.04
CA GLU A 62 5.62 2.20 -2.87
C GLU A 62 4.91 3.34 -3.61
N LEU A 63 5.13 4.58 -3.19
CA LEU A 63 4.60 5.75 -3.89
C LEU A 63 5.39 6.00 -5.17
N THR A 64 4.68 6.24 -6.26
CA THR A 64 5.31 6.68 -7.51
C THR A 64 5.92 8.07 -7.28
N GLY A 65 7.15 8.28 -7.79
CA GLY A 65 7.86 9.55 -7.63
C GLY A 65 8.64 9.71 -6.31
N LYS A 66 8.60 8.76 -5.38
CA LYS A 66 9.54 8.68 -4.25
C LYS A 66 10.79 7.83 -4.56
N SER A 67 11.16 7.70 -5.84
CA SER A 67 12.49 7.19 -6.22
C SER A 67 13.54 8.27 -5.92
N GLN A 68 14.04 8.28 -4.68
CA GLN A 68 15.34 8.86 -4.32
C GLN A 68 16.16 7.81 -3.59
#